data_AF-A0A8R2AF32-F1
#
_entry.id   AF-A0A8R2AF32-F1
#
_cell.length_a   1.000
_cell.length_b   1.000
_cell.length_c   1.000
_cell.angle_alpha   90.00
_cell.angle_beta   90.00
_cell.angle_gamma   90.00
#
_symmetry.space_group_name_H-M   'P 1'
#
loop_
_entity.id
_entity.type
_entity.pdbx_description
1 polymer ?
#
loop_
_entity_poly.entity_id
_entity_poly.type
_entity_poly.pdbx_seq_one_letter_code
_entity_poly.pdbx_strand_id
1 'polypeptide(L)'
;MLTTLLLLSCAFFSASGEKEKCKVTDKQCILLLSNSVFEKVFEADNNQNVDPMYIEFMEGNFLDLKIKFRNISMTGYNTCKVFDLYWDIEQFLFNFELYCSRISINGQYEISGPAVTTEEKGKYTINTKSYKLMTNTTFELVQTVGNKTVFHVKNFNAKVSPLEKVALHFTNLYNGQEIPSAKFLTQEHWRNIIYTLQDNFATICFRNLFLALNKLFTTLPLEEYLEL
;
A
#
# COMPACT_ATOMS: atom_id res chain seq x y z
N MET A 1 -5.30 2.44 -68.42
CA MET A 1 -6.19 1.82 -67.40
C MET A 1 -5.40 0.77 -66.61
N LEU A 2 -4.43 1.21 -65.80
CA LEU A 2 -3.59 0.29 -65.02
C LEU A 2 -2.89 1.03 -63.86
N THR A 3 -3.62 1.74 -62.99
CA THR A 3 -3.00 2.48 -61.86
C THR A 3 -3.88 2.65 -60.63
N THR A 4 -4.95 1.86 -60.43
CA THR A 4 -5.84 2.04 -59.26
C THR A 4 -6.20 0.75 -58.51
N LEU A 5 -5.40 -0.31 -58.59
CA LEU A 5 -5.70 -1.58 -57.93
C LEU A 5 -4.51 -2.23 -57.18
N LEU A 6 -3.62 -1.43 -56.58
CA LEU A 6 -2.47 -1.98 -55.83
C LEU A 6 -2.10 -1.25 -54.54
N LEU A 7 -3.06 -0.56 -53.89
CA LEU A 7 -2.84 0.13 -52.61
C LEU A 7 -3.71 -0.37 -51.44
N LEU A 8 -4.36 -1.53 -51.57
CA LEU A 8 -5.22 -2.11 -50.53
C LEU A 8 -4.64 -3.36 -49.84
N SER A 9 -3.36 -3.70 -50.05
CA SER A 9 -2.76 -4.94 -49.52
C SER A 9 -1.70 -4.78 -48.44
N CYS A 10 -1.55 -3.61 -47.78
CA CYS A 10 -0.55 -3.44 -46.71
C CYS A 10 -1.08 -3.04 -45.32
N ALA A 11 -2.39 -3.14 -45.07
CA ALA A 11 -2.96 -2.84 -43.75
C ALA A 11 -3.31 -4.06 -42.89
N PHE A 12 -2.82 -5.26 -43.24
CA PHE A 12 -2.82 -6.41 -42.34
C PHE A 12 -1.40 -6.63 -41.79
N PHE A 13 -0.88 -5.63 -41.08
CA PHE A 13 0.17 -5.89 -40.10
C PHE A 13 -0.53 -6.43 -38.85
N SER A 14 -0.45 -7.74 -38.71
CA SER A 14 -0.38 -8.52 -37.48
C SER A 14 -0.71 -7.73 -36.20
N ALA A 15 -1.97 -7.80 -35.76
CA ALA A 15 -2.30 -7.59 -34.36
C ALA A 15 -1.84 -8.82 -33.55
N SER A 16 -0.53 -9.10 -33.53
CA SER A 16 0.09 -9.72 -32.37
C SER A 16 0.46 -8.56 -31.47
N GLY A 17 -0.40 -8.24 -30.49
CA GLY A 17 -0.10 -7.24 -29.49
C GLY A 17 1.07 -7.72 -28.64
N GLU A 18 2.29 -7.57 -29.17
CA GLU A 18 3.50 -7.71 -28.39
C GLU A 18 3.43 -6.62 -27.33
N LYS A 19 3.45 -7.05 -26.08
CA LYS A 19 3.35 -6.13 -24.94
C LYS A 19 4.63 -5.29 -24.98
N GLU A 20 4.49 -4.01 -25.32
CA GLU A 20 5.63 -3.12 -25.45
C GLU A 20 6.37 -3.07 -24.11
N LYS A 21 7.65 -3.44 -24.13
CA LYS A 21 8.49 -3.50 -22.95
C LYS A 21 8.90 -2.07 -22.56
N CYS A 22 9.06 -1.84 -21.26
CA CYS A 22 9.54 -0.56 -20.77
C CYS A 22 11.07 -0.53 -20.74
N LYS A 23 11.67 0.49 -21.37
CA LYS A 23 13.07 0.84 -21.09
C LYS A 23 13.19 1.22 -19.62
N VAL A 24 14.22 0.73 -18.94
CA VAL A 24 14.45 1.03 -17.51
C VAL A 24 14.61 2.54 -17.23
N THR A 25 14.96 3.33 -18.26
CA THR A 25 15.08 4.79 -18.18
C THR A 25 13.78 5.54 -18.51
N ASP A 26 12.78 4.87 -19.06
CA ASP A 26 11.46 5.46 -19.37
C ASP A 26 10.57 5.45 -18.13
N LYS A 27 10.67 6.53 -17.35
CA LYS A 27 9.90 6.69 -16.10
C LYS A 27 8.39 6.57 -16.30
N GLN A 28 7.85 7.06 -17.42
CA GLN A 28 6.39 7.03 -17.66
C GLN A 28 5.94 5.60 -17.93
N CYS A 29 6.68 4.86 -18.76
CA CYS A 29 6.40 3.45 -18.99
C CYS A 29 6.48 2.64 -17.68
N ILE A 30 7.55 2.82 -16.89
CA ILE A 30 7.72 2.14 -15.60
C ILE A 30 6.59 2.48 -14.62
N LEU A 31 6.09 3.72 -14.62
CA LEU A 31 4.96 4.14 -13.77
C LEU A 31 3.65 3.45 -14.18
N LEU A 32 3.37 3.36 -15.48
CA LEU A 32 2.20 2.65 -16.01
C LEU A 32 2.29 1.14 -15.73
N LEU A 33 3.46 0.54 -15.94
CA LEU A 33 3.73 -0.85 -15.61
C LEU A 33 3.54 -1.10 -14.11
N SER A 34 4.09 -0.23 -13.25
CA SER A 34 3.98 -0.35 -11.79
C SER A 34 2.53 -0.29 -11.32
N ASN A 35 1.71 0.59 -11.90
CA ASN A 35 0.27 0.64 -11.61
C ASN A 35 -0.43 -0.66 -12.05
N SER A 36 -0.13 -1.18 -13.25
CA SER A 36 -0.71 -2.45 -13.73
C SER A 36 -0.32 -3.64 -12.86
N VAL A 37 0.94 -3.71 -12.43
CA VAL A 37 1.41 -4.75 -11.50
C VAL A 37 0.75 -4.61 -10.12
N PHE A 38 0.61 -3.38 -9.61
CA PHE A 38 -0.05 -3.12 -8.34
C PHE A 38 -1.52 -3.55 -8.35
N GLU A 39 -2.25 -3.30 -9.44
CA GLU A 39 -3.64 -3.74 -9.60
C GLU A 39 -3.77 -5.27 -9.55
N LYS A 40 -2.85 -6.00 -10.18
CA LYS A 40 -2.83 -7.47 -10.18
C LYS A 40 -2.67 -8.09 -8.79
N VAL A 41 -2.14 -7.35 -7.81
CA VAL A 41 -2.03 -7.82 -6.43
C VAL A 41 -3.38 -8.14 -5.81
N PHE A 42 -4.42 -7.41 -6.22
CA PHE A 42 -5.78 -7.52 -5.68
C PHE A 42 -6.66 -8.53 -6.43
N GLU A 43 -6.13 -9.18 -7.47
CA GLU A 43 -6.84 -10.25 -8.17
C GLU A 43 -6.91 -11.52 -7.29
N ALA A 44 -8.06 -12.23 -7.38
CA ALA A 44 -8.46 -13.26 -6.41
C ALA A 44 -7.46 -14.43 -6.24
N ASP A 45 -6.72 -14.78 -7.30
CA ASP A 45 -5.75 -15.88 -7.29
C ASP A 45 -4.41 -15.48 -6.67
N ASN A 46 -4.14 -14.17 -6.58
CA ASN A 46 -2.85 -13.66 -6.16
C ASN A 46 -2.77 -13.54 -4.64
N ASN A 47 -3.69 -12.86 -3.91
CA ASN A 47 -3.57 -12.70 -2.45
C ASN A 47 -4.88 -12.38 -1.71
N GLN A 48 -5.28 -13.23 -0.75
CA GLN A 48 -6.52 -13.07 0.04
C GLN A 48 -6.42 -12.07 1.23
N ASN A 49 -5.30 -11.36 1.44
CA ASN A 49 -5.12 -10.55 2.66
C ASN A 49 -4.44 -9.17 2.44
N VAL A 50 -4.61 -8.56 1.26
CA VAL A 50 -4.12 -7.19 0.99
C VAL A 50 -5.27 -6.18 1.03
N ASP A 51 -6.44 -6.54 0.52
CA ASP A 51 -7.68 -5.76 0.66
C ASP A 51 -8.91 -6.68 0.51
N PRO A 52 -9.70 -6.93 1.57
CA PRO A 52 -9.48 -6.48 2.94
C PRO A 52 -8.20 -7.08 3.54
N MET A 53 -7.48 -6.28 4.33
CA MET A 53 -6.34 -6.72 5.12
C MET A 53 -6.76 -6.93 6.57
N TYR A 54 -6.35 -8.07 7.13
CA TYR A 54 -6.58 -8.42 8.52
C TYR A 54 -5.26 -8.46 9.29
N ILE A 55 -5.23 -7.77 10.43
CA ILE A 55 -4.12 -7.77 11.38
C ILE A 55 -4.68 -8.13 12.76
N GLU A 56 -4.21 -9.22 13.34
CA GLU A 56 -4.77 -9.75 14.59
C GLU A 56 -4.51 -8.83 15.78
N PHE A 57 -3.28 -8.32 15.89
CA PHE A 57 -2.83 -7.53 17.03
C PHE A 57 -1.77 -6.51 16.64
N MET A 58 -1.83 -5.35 17.29
CA MET A 58 -0.79 -4.34 17.31
C MET A 58 -0.77 -3.69 18.68
N GLU A 59 0.39 -3.25 19.14
CA GLU A 59 0.48 -2.32 20.26
C GLU A 59 1.41 -1.16 19.94
N GLY A 60 1.19 -0.06 20.65
CA GLY A 60 2.03 1.12 20.59
C GLY A 60 1.88 1.94 21.85
N ASN A 61 2.78 2.90 22.01
CA ASN A 61 2.77 3.82 23.13
C ASN A 61 2.53 5.23 22.62
N PHE A 62 1.72 5.99 23.34
CA PHE A 62 1.48 7.41 23.09
C PHE A 62 1.56 8.17 24.41
N LEU A 63 2.60 9.00 24.56
CA LEU A 63 2.97 9.57 25.87
C LEU A 63 3.11 8.42 26.90
N ASP A 64 2.41 8.52 28.03
CA ASP A 64 2.41 7.49 29.09
C ASP A 64 1.27 6.46 28.92
N LEU A 65 0.59 6.45 27.79
CA LEU A 65 -0.49 5.51 27.48
C LEU A 65 0.04 4.35 26.64
N LYS A 66 -0.25 3.12 27.09
CA LYS A 66 -0.14 1.91 26.29
C LYS A 66 -1.45 1.66 25.57
N ILE A 67 -1.39 1.55 24.25
CA ILE A 67 -2.54 1.31 23.37
C ILE A 67 -2.37 -0.03 22.67
N LYS A 68 -3.37 -0.89 22.80
CA LYS A 68 -3.46 -2.18 22.09
C LYS A 68 -4.59 -2.11 21.08
N PHE A 69 -4.37 -2.64 19.89
CA PHE A 69 -5.36 -2.81 18.84
C PHE A 69 -5.50 -4.29 18.51
N ARG A 70 -6.74 -4.76 18.35
CA ARG A 70 -7.06 -6.16 18.06
C ARG A 70 -8.08 -6.26 16.94
N ASN A 71 -8.05 -7.38 16.23
CA ASN A 71 -9.03 -7.71 15.19
C ASN A 71 -9.16 -6.59 14.17
N ILE A 72 -8.02 -6.10 13.70
CA ILE A 72 -7.95 -4.95 12.81
C ILE A 72 -8.33 -5.41 11.40
N SER A 73 -9.31 -4.75 10.80
CA SER A 73 -9.63 -4.89 9.38
C SER A 73 -9.40 -3.56 8.68
N MET A 74 -8.70 -3.61 7.54
CA MET A 74 -8.44 -2.45 6.71
C MET A 74 -8.94 -2.70 5.29
N THR A 75 -9.60 -1.71 4.71
CA THR A 75 -10.06 -1.72 3.31
C THR A 75 -9.67 -0.45 2.58
N GLY A 76 -9.63 -0.51 1.26
CA GLY A 76 -9.39 0.62 0.36
C GLY A 76 -7.96 0.75 -0.15
N TYR A 77 -7.10 -0.22 0.15
CA TYR A 77 -5.75 -0.32 -0.43
C TYR A 77 -5.80 -0.54 -1.95
N ASN A 78 -6.84 -1.19 -2.47
CA ASN A 78 -7.10 -1.34 -3.90
C ASN A 78 -7.46 -0.02 -4.61
N THR A 79 -7.78 1.04 -3.84
CA THR A 79 -8.02 2.38 -4.38
C THR A 79 -6.75 3.20 -4.52
N CYS A 80 -5.62 2.67 -4.05
CA CYS A 80 -4.33 3.34 -4.16
C CYS A 80 -3.80 3.28 -5.58
N LYS A 81 -3.10 4.33 -6.00
CA LYS A 81 -2.35 4.38 -7.27
C LYS A 81 -0.90 4.73 -7.00
N VAL A 82 -0.01 4.16 -7.80
CA VAL A 82 1.40 4.58 -7.83
C VAL A 82 1.42 5.94 -8.50
N PHE A 83 1.72 6.98 -7.73
CA PHE A 83 1.73 8.37 -8.18
C PHE A 83 3.10 8.77 -8.72
N ASP A 84 4.15 8.37 -8.02
CA ASP A 84 5.53 8.62 -8.41
C ASP A 84 6.41 7.42 -8.02
N LEU A 85 7.55 7.30 -8.69
CA LEU A 85 8.54 6.29 -8.38
C LEU A 85 9.95 6.77 -8.67
N TYR A 86 10.87 6.29 -7.86
CA TYR A 86 12.30 6.35 -8.11
C TYR A 86 12.81 4.93 -8.33
N TRP A 87 13.43 4.72 -9.48
CA TRP A 87 13.99 3.44 -9.89
C TRP A 87 15.49 3.61 -10.13
N ASP A 88 16.31 2.82 -9.44
CA ASP A 88 17.75 2.74 -9.63
C ASP A 88 18.16 1.27 -9.63
N ILE A 89 18.38 0.73 -10.82
CA ILE A 89 18.70 -0.69 -11.01
C ILE A 89 20.11 -1.03 -10.56
N GLU A 90 21.05 -0.08 -10.67
CA GLU A 90 22.45 -0.29 -10.31
C GLU A 90 22.61 -0.38 -8.79
N GLN A 91 21.82 0.40 -8.05
CA GLN A 91 21.80 0.39 -6.59
C GLN A 91 20.76 -0.58 -6.00
N PHE A 92 19.98 -1.25 -6.84
CA PHE A 92 18.85 -2.09 -6.45
C PHE A 92 17.84 -1.37 -5.53
N LEU A 93 17.57 -0.10 -5.84
CA LEU A 93 16.64 0.75 -5.11
C LEU A 93 15.38 0.98 -5.92
N PHE A 94 14.23 0.81 -5.25
CA PHE A 94 12.93 1.09 -5.81
C PHE A 94 12.07 1.78 -4.77
N ASN A 95 11.81 3.07 -4.94
CA ASN A 95 10.95 3.82 -4.04
C ASN A 95 9.68 4.16 -4.80
N PHE A 96 8.53 4.02 -4.16
CA PHE A 96 7.28 4.40 -4.77
C PHE A 96 6.44 5.20 -3.79
N GLU A 97 5.69 6.13 -4.37
CA GLU A 97 4.69 6.92 -3.67
C GLU A 97 3.31 6.44 -4.08
N LEU A 98 2.54 5.95 -3.11
CA LEU A 98 1.14 5.62 -3.30
C LEU A 98 0.25 6.77 -2.84
N TYR A 99 -0.77 7.05 -3.62
CA TYR A 99 -1.89 7.90 -3.21
C TYR A 99 -3.15 7.07 -3.12
N CYS A 100 -3.75 7.03 -1.93
CA CYS A 100 -5.01 6.34 -1.69
C CYS A 100 -6.13 7.36 -1.49
N SER A 101 -7.26 7.13 -2.17
CA SER A 101 -8.42 8.02 -2.12
C SER A 101 -9.23 7.88 -0.82
N ARG A 102 -9.24 6.67 -0.26
CA ARG A 102 -9.92 6.34 0.99
C ARG A 102 -9.34 5.06 1.56
N ILE A 103 -9.02 5.08 2.85
CA ILE A 103 -8.73 3.89 3.65
C ILE A 103 -9.68 3.88 4.83
N SER A 104 -10.29 2.73 5.10
CA SER A 104 -11.09 2.50 6.30
C SER A 104 -10.39 1.44 7.14
N ILE A 105 -10.17 1.74 8.43
CA ILE A 105 -9.57 0.82 9.39
C ILE A 105 -10.56 0.65 10.53
N ASN A 106 -10.91 -0.58 10.87
CA ASN A 106 -11.80 -0.92 11.96
C ASN A 106 -11.11 -1.90 12.90
N GLY A 107 -11.50 -1.90 14.17
CA GLY A 107 -11.00 -2.90 15.11
C GLY A 107 -11.47 -2.65 16.53
N GLN A 108 -10.78 -3.28 17.47
CA GLN A 108 -10.97 -3.13 18.90
C GLN A 108 -9.73 -2.48 19.51
N TYR A 109 -9.92 -1.63 20.51
CA TYR A 109 -8.83 -0.98 21.22
C TYR A 109 -8.89 -1.25 22.72
N GLU A 110 -7.72 -1.18 23.35
CA GLU A 110 -7.51 -1.19 24.80
C GLU A 110 -6.48 -0.09 25.13
N ILE A 111 -6.80 0.82 26.07
CA ILE A 111 -5.90 1.88 26.53
C ILE A 111 -5.67 1.71 28.03
N SER A 112 -4.42 1.74 28.44
CA SER A 112 -4.00 1.67 29.84
C SER A 112 -2.87 2.67 30.10
N GLY A 113 -2.75 3.18 31.32
CA GLY A 113 -1.68 4.08 31.71
C GLY A 113 -2.07 5.02 32.86
N PRO A 114 -1.12 5.82 33.40
CA PRO A 114 -1.36 6.68 34.57
C PRO A 114 -2.43 7.75 34.36
N ALA A 115 -2.66 8.18 33.11
CA ALA A 115 -3.64 9.19 32.76
C ALA A 115 -5.08 8.65 32.60
N VAL A 116 -5.28 7.33 32.72
CA VAL A 116 -6.61 6.70 32.73
C VAL A 116 -6.81 5.96 34.06
N THR A 117 -7.92 6.23 34.74
CA THR A 117 -8.22 5.63 36.06
C THR A 117 -8.60 4.16 35.97
N THR A 118 -9.06 3.72 34.79
CA THR A 118 -9.47 2.36 34.48
C THR A 118 -9.04 2.01 33.06
N GLU A 119 -8.83 0.73 32.76
CA GLU A 119 -8.55 0.26 31.40
C GLU A 119 -9.74 0.57 30.48
N GLU A 120 -9.49 1.39 29.46
CA GLU A 120 -10.51 1.83 28.51
C GLU A 120 -10.53 0.87 27.32
N LYS A 121 -11.70 0.36 26.96
CA LYS A 121 -11.84 -0.60 25.85
C LYS A 121 -13.07 -0.34 25.02
N GLY A 122 -12.96 -0.61 23.73
CA GLY A 122 -14.07 -0.43 22.81
C GLY A 122 -13.73 -0.78 21.37
N LYS A 123 -14.57 -0.34 20.45
CA LYS A 123 -14.35 -0.42 19.01
C LYS A 123 -13.86 0.93 18.49
N TYR A 124 -13.11 0.87 17.40
CA TYR A 124 -12.71 2.07 16.69
C TYR A 124 -12.94 1.93 15.18
N THR A 125 -13.13 3.08 14.54
CA THR A 125 -13.15 3.25 13.09
C THR A 125 -12.31 4.48 12.75
N ILE A 126 -11.35 4.29 11.84
CA ILE A 126 -10.52 5.34 11.26
C ILE A 126 -10.87 5.42 9.78
N ASN A 127 -11.35 6.59 9.35
CA ASN A 127 -11.59 6.85 7.94
C ASN A 127 -10.65 7.94 7.46
N THR A 128 -9.84 7.62 6.45
CA THR A 128 -9.01 8.58 5.73
C THR A 128 -9.70 8.99 4.44
N LYS A 129 -9.31 10.15 3.91
CA LYS A 129 -9.57 10.54 2.53
C LYS A 129 -8.26 10.37 1.75
N SER A 130 -7.68 11.47 1.26
CA SER A 130 -6.37 11.48 0.61
C SER A 130 -5.25 11.14 1.60
N TYR A 131 -4.53 10.06 1.29
CA TYR A 131 -3.43 9.56 2.11
C TYR A 131 -2.23 9.25 1.23
N LYS A 132 -1.06 9.79 1.58
CA LYS A 132 0.21 9.53 0.89
C LYS A 132 0.98 8.46 1.64
N LEU A 133 1.47 7.45 0.93
CA LEU A 133 2.34 6.42 1.46
C LEU A 133 3.62 6.40 0.64
N MET A 134 4.76 6.35 1.30
CA MET A 134 6.07 6.37 0.67
C MET A 134 6.88 5.20 1.18
N THR A 135 7.58 4.52 0.29
CA THR A 135 8.52 3.47 0.69
C THR A 135 9.93 3.79 0.24
N ASN A 136 10.89 3.41 1.09
CA ASN A 136 12.26 3.21 0.68
C ASN A 136 12.50 1.71 0.57
N THR A 137 12.53 1.15 -0.64
CA THR A 137 12.60 -0.30 -0.84
C THR A 137 13.89 -0.69 -1.56
N THR A 138 14.54 -1.73 -1.04
CA THR A 138 15.66 -2.40 -1.72
C THR A 138 15.14 -3.71 -2.30
N PHE A 139 15.54 -4.05 -3.51
CA PHE A 139 15.22 -5.32 -4.14
C PHE A 139 16.47 -6.14 -4.44
N GLU A 140 16.27 -7.36 -4.90
CA GLU A 140 17.29 -8.17 -5.53
C GLU A 140 16.71 -8.86 -6.77
N LEU A 141 17.59 -9.26 -7.69
CA LEU A 141 17.25 -10.02 -8.87
C LEU A 141 17.47 -11.49 -8.57
N VAL A 142 16.42 -12.30 -8.73
CA VAL A 142 16.48 -13.74 -8.49
C VAL A 142 16.29 -14.47 -9.81
N GLN A 143 17.18 -15.41 -10.13
CA GLN A 143 16.99 -16.31 -11.27
C GLN A 143 16.05 -17.45 -10.86
N THR A 144 14.99 -17.65 -11.64
CA THR A 144 14.06 -18.76 -11.46
C THR A 144 14.50 -19.97 -12.27
N VAL A 145 13.85 -21.11 -12.02
CA VAL A 145 13.96 -22.30 -12.88
C VAL A 145 13.62 -21.90 -14.32
N GLY A 146 14.55 -22.10 -15.25
CA GLY A 146 14.40 -21.71 -16.66
C GLY A 146 15.11 -20.42 -17.08
N ASN A 147 16.07 -19.90 -16.29
CA ASN A 147 16.89 -18.71 -16.58
C ASN A 147 16.10 -17.40 -16.78
N LYS A 148 14.89 -17.31 -16.21
CA LYS A 148 14.12 -16.08 -16.15
C LYS A 148 14.50 -15.29 -14.90
N THR A 149 14.57 -13.96 -15.00
CA THR A 149 14.89 -13.10 -13.86
C THR A 149 13.60 -12.54 -13.29
N VAL A 150 13.45 -12.53 -11.97
CA VAL A 150 12.30 -11.91 -11.28
C VAL A 150 12.76 -10.95 -10.20
N PHE A 151 11.91 -9.98 -9.86
CA PHE A 151 12.12 -9.13 -8.70
C PHE A 151 11.82 -9.85 -7.40
N HIS A 152 12.65 -9.60 -6.39
CA HIS A 152 12.37 -9.94 -5.01
C HIS A 152 12.60 -8.71 -4.12
N VAL A 153 11.56 -8.25 -3.44
CA VAL A 153 11.67 -7.20 -2.44
C VAL A 153 12.37 -7.76 -1.20
N LYS A 154 13.51 -7.15 -0.85
CA LYS A 154 14.38 -7.61 0.24
C LYS A 154 14.11 -6.88 1.55
N ASN A 155 14.13 -5.55 1.52
CA ASN A 155 13.91 -4.69 2.68
C ASN A 155 13.09 -3.49 2.27
N PHE A 156 12.36 -2.92 3.22
CA PHE A 156 11.67 -1.66 3.03
C PHE A 156 11.58 -0.88 4.34
N ASN A 157 11.45 0.43 4.21
CA ASN A 157 10.92 1.31 5.25
C ASN A 157 9.69 2.01 4.67
N ALA A 158 8.64 2.17 5.47
CA ALA A 158 7.44 2.87 5.06
C ALA A 158 7.24 4.13 5.90
N LYS A 159 6.88 5.21 5.23
CA LYS A 159 6.39 6.44 5.86
C LYS A 159 5.02 6.76 5.29
N VAL A 160 4.15 7.27 6.14
CA VAL A 160 2.82 7.66 5.68
C VAL A 160 2.47 9.06 6.15
N SER A 161 1.56 9.71 5.45
CA SER A 161 1.16 11.07 5.76
C SER A 161 -0.29 11.31 5.33
N PRO A 162 -1.19 11.68 6.26
CA PRO A 162 -2.50 12.18 5.88
C PRO A 162 -2.34 13.50 5.12
N LEU A 163 -2.95 13.59 3.95
CA LEU A 163 -3.04 14.83 3.18
C LEU A 163 -4.29 15.63 3.55
N GLU A 164 -5.27 14.96 4.14
CA GLU A 164 -6.51 15.52 4.64
C GLU A 164 -6.78 15.10 6.09
N LYS A 165 -7.78 15.74 6.72
CA LYS A 165 -8.22 15.37 8.06
C LYS A 165 -8.67 13.91 8.09
N VAL A 166 -8.16 13.16 9.07
CA VAL A 166 -8.58 11.79 9.36
C VAL A 166 -9.74 11.83 10.34
N ALA A 167 -10.80 11.06 10.07
CA ALA A 167 -11.92 10.90 10.98
C ALA A 167 -11.66 9.71 11.91
N LEU A 168 -11.59 9.99 13.21
CA LEU A 168 -11.42 8.99 14.25
C LEU A 168 -12.71 8.84 15.05
N HIS A 169 -13.19 7.60 15.15
CA HIS A 169 -14.34 7.25 15.94
C HIS A 169 -13.95 6.15 16.91
N PHE A 170 -14.16 6.39 18.21
CA PHE A 170 -13.91 5.43 19.28
C PHE A 170 -15.20 5.31 20.10
N THR A 171 -15.65 4.09 20.34
CA THR A 171 -16.83 3.82 21.18
C THR A 171 -16.40 3.54 22.60
N ASN A 172 -17.22 3.89 23.60
CA ASN A 172 -16.99 3.52 25.01
C ASN A 172 -15.68 4.06 25.59
N LEU A 173 -15.20 5.21 25.10
CA LEU A 173 -14.22 6.00 25.84
C LEU A 173 -14.87 6.50 27.13
N TYR A 174 -14.16 6.35 28.24
CA TYR A 174 -14.57 6.75 29.59
C TYR A 174 -15.92 6.16 29.99
N ASN A 175 -16.09 4.85 29.75
CA ASN A 175 -17.34 4.12 30.00
C ASN A 175 -18.58 4.76 29.36
N GLY A 176 -18.40 5.42 28.20
CA GLY A 176 -19.49 6.05 27.45
C GLY A 176 -19.95 7.41 28.01
N GLN A 177 -19.25 7.97 29.00
CA GLN A 177 -19.54 9.32 29.46
C GLN A 177 -19.04 10.35 28.44
N GLU A 178 -19.91 11.30 28.07
CA GLU A 178 -19.48 12.48 27.31
C GLU A 178 -18.66 13.41 28.21
N ILE A 179 -17.35 13.15 28.28
CA ILE A 179 -16.43 14.00 29.02
C ILE A 179 -15.49 14.75 28.08
N PRO A 180 -15.06 15.98 28.45
CA PRO A 180 -14.15 16.79 27.63
C PRO A 180 -12.87 16.06 27.20
N SER A 181 -12.36 15.13 28.00
CA SER A 181 -11.15 14.34 27.67
C SER A 181 -11.37 13.30 26.55
N ALA A 182 -12.59 12.80 26.35
CA ALA A 182 -12.93 11.97 25.19
C ALA A 182 -12.86 12.81 23.89
N LYS A 183 -13.33 14.06 23.98
CA LYS A 183 -13.23 15.05 22.92
C LYS A 183 -11.77 15.49 22.69
N PHE A 184 -10.97 15.61 23.76
CA PHE A 184 -9.55 15.94 23.72
C PHE A 184 -8.72 14.90 22.94
N LEU A 185 -8.89 13.60 23.20
CA LEU A 185 -8.20 12.52 22.47
C LEU A 185 -8.62 12.48 20.99
N THR A 186 -9.89 12.72 20.68
CA THR A 186 -10.45 12.57 19.33
C THR A 186 -10.37 13.84 18.46
N GLN A 187 -10.27 15.03 19.05
CA GLN A 187 -10.30 16.30 18.31
C GLN A 187 -9.01 17.12 18.41
N GLU A 188 -8.31 17.09 19.56
CA GLU A 188 -7.15 17.96 19.79
C GLU A 188 -5.82 17.24 19.57
N HIS A 189 -5.75 15.94 19.90
CA HIS A 189 -4.51 15.15 19.79
C HIS A 189 -4.50 14.04 18.74
N TRP A 190 -5.56 13.91 17.93
CA TRP A 190 -5.65 12.89 16.87
C TRP A 190 -4.42 12.89 15.95
N ARG A 191 -3.89 14.07 15.61
CA ARG A 191 -2.68 14.20 14.78
C ARG A 191 -1.50 13.51 15.45
N ASN A 192 -1.24 13.82 16.72
CA ASN A 192 -0.10 13.27 17.43
C ASN A 192 -0.22 11.74 17.57
N ILE A 193 -1.43 11.24 17.91
CA ILE A 193 -1.68 9.79 18.00
C ILE A 193 -1.41 9.11 16.65
N ILE A 194 -1.96 9.67 15.56
CA ILE A 194 -1.74 9.13 14.21
C ILE A 194 -0.25 9.18 13.88
N TYR A 195 0.42 10.34 13.98
CA TYR A 195 1.83 10.47 13.63
C TYR A 195 2.76 9.57 14.46
N THR A 196 2.43 9.29 15.72
CA THR A 196 3.22 8.38 16.56
C THR A 196 3.07 6.92 16.15
N LEU A 197 1.86 6.49 15.75
CA LEU A 197 1.56 5.07 15.56
C LEU A 197 1.57 4.64 14.08
N GLN A 198 1.34 5.57 13.16
CA GLN A 198 1.06 5.28 11.76
C GLN A 198 2.21 4.59 11.03
N ASP A 199 3.48 4.90 11.34
CA ASP A 199 4.61 4.36 10.58
C ASP A 199 4.84 2.88 10.92
N ASN A 200 4.65 2.49 12.20
CA ASN A 200 4.66 1.08 12.61
C ASN A 200 3.47 0.32 11.99
N PHE A 201 2.29 0.95 11.98
CA PHE A 201 1.11 0.40 11.31
C PHE A 201 1.34 0.20 9.81
N ALA A 202 1.85 1.21 9.13
CA ALA A 202 2.20 1.17 7.72
C ALA A 202 3.24 0.08 7.45
N THR A 203 4.25 -0.08 8.31
CA THR A 203 5.26 -1.13 8.14
C THR A 203 4.64 -2.53 8.12
N ILE A 204 3.64 -2.79 8.96
CA ILE A 204 2.91 -4.08 8.96
C ILE A 204 2.07 -4.22 7.68
N CYS A 205 1.37 -3.16 7.25
CA CYS A 205 0.60 -3.19 6.02
C CYS A 205 1.46 -3.42 4.77
N PHE A 206 2.59 -2.72 4.68
CA PHE A 206 3.55 -2.88 3.58
C PHE A 206 4.20 -4.25 3.58
N ARG A 207 4.42 -4.88 4.76
CA ARG A 207 4.89 -6.27 4.81
C ARG A 207 3.93 -7.20 4.09
N ASN A 208 2.62 -7.08 4.37
CA ASN A 208 1.61 -7.91 3.70
C ASN A 208 1.54 -7.63 2.19
N LEU A 209 1.63 -6.35 1.79
CA LEU A 209 1.69 -5.96 0.38
C LEU A 209 2.94 -6.54 -0.33
N PHE A 210 4.11 -6.49 0.31
CA PHE A 210 5.35 -6.98 -0.32
C PHE A 210 5.45 -8.49 -0.37
N LEU A 211 4.90 -9.21 0.62
CA LEU A 211 4.73 -10.66 0.52
C LEU A 211 3.86 -11.02 -0.69
N ALA A 212 2.77 -10.27 -0.87
CA ALA A 212 1.86 -10.41 -1.98
C ALA A 212 2.50 -10.09 -3.34
N LEU A 213 3.27 -9.00 -3.43
CA LEU A 213 4.05 -8.62 -4.61
C LEU A 213 5.14 -9.64 -4.94
N ASN A 214 5.88 -10.13 -3.95
CA ASN A 214 6.92 -11.14 -4.16
C ASN A 214 6.35 -12.43 -4.74
N LYS A 215 5.17 -12.86 -4.28
CA LYS A 215 4.47 -14.00 -4.89
C LYS A 215 4.10 -13.71 -6.35
N LEU A 216 3.55 -12.53 -6.62
CA LEU A 216 3.19 -12.11 -7.98
C LEU A 216 4.43 -12.05 -8.90
N PHE A 217 5.54 -11.50 -8.44
CA PHE A 217 6.78 -11.38 -9.22
C PHE A 217 7.34 -12.72 -9.68
N THR A 218 7.10 -13.82 -8.96
CA THR A 218 7.49 -15.17 -9.44
C THR A 218 6.85 -15.56 -10.77
N THR A 219 5.77 -14.87 -11.17
CA THR A 219 5.03 -15.07 -12.42
C THR A 219 5.29 -13.97 -13.46
N LEU A 220 6.14 -12.98 -13.15
CA LEU A 220 6.43 -11.82 -13.99
C LEU A 220 7.94 -11.71 -14.29
N PRO A 221 8.44 -12.46 -15.28
CA PRO A 221 9.85 -12.39 -15.71
C PRO A 221 10.21 -11.01 -16.24
N LEU A 222 11.31 -10.42 -15.79
CA LEU A 222 11.68 -9.05 -16.17
C LEU A 222 11.83 -8.88 -17.67
N GLU A 223 12.36 -9.90 -18.35
CA GLU A 223 12.61 -9.88 -19.78
C GLU A 223 11.34 -9.76 -20.62
N GLU A 224 10.16 -10.04 -20.04
CA GLU A 224 8.86 -9.89 -20.71
C GLU A 224 8.28 -8.47 -20.57
N TYR A 225 8.82 -7.67 -19.64
CA TYR A 225 8.27 -6.35 -19.29
C TYR A 225 9.27 -5.21 -19.39
N LEU A 226 10.57 -5.50 -19.32
CA LEU A 226 11.66 -4.53 -19.28
C LEU A 226 12.66 -4.75 -20.42
N GLU A 227 13.12 -3.64 -20.98
CA GLU A 227 14.35 -3.55 -21.77
C GLU A 227 15.45 -3.03 -20.83
N LEU A 228 16.33 -3.93 -20.43
CA LEU A 228 17.48 -3.68 -19.54
C LEU A 228 18.65 -3.04 -20.31
#